data_AF-A0A220UEI2-F1
#
_entry.id   AF-A0A220UEI2-F1
#
_cell.length_a   1.000
_cell.length_b   1.000
_cell.length_c   1.000
_cell.angle_alpha   90.00
_cell.angle_beta   90.00
_cell.angle_gamma   90.00
#
_symmetry.space_group_name_H-M   'P 1'
#
loop_
_entity.id
_entity.type
_entity.pdbx_description
1 polymer ?
#
loop_
_entity_poly.entity_id
_entity_poly.type
_entity_poly.pdbx_seq_one_letter_code
_entity_poly.pdbx_strand_id
1 'polypeptide(L)'
;MLPLLAELSADPATMMLLADSDSGAGGIAIPFLAGPAVFAAVYGGIYRYYRNTDKRHHFERDTEVAVGNLRSGDRKVGENNRQQNRRMRDDNSTDHLRRVRRIAVD
;
A
#
# COMPACT_ATOMS: atom_id res chain seq x y z
N MET A 1 45.78 8.23 -15.14
CA MET A 1 45.44 7.82 -13.76
C MET A 1 45.89 8.84 -12.72
N LEU A 2 47.15 9.32 -12.73
CA LEU A 2 47.63 10.39 -11.83
C LEU A 2 46.87 11.73 -11.89
N PRO A 3 46.45 12.27 -13.06
CA PRO A 3 45.78 13.58 -13.11
C PRO A 3 44.35 13.54 -12.57
N LEU A 4 43.64 12.42 -12.74
CA LEU A 4 42.27 12.24 -12.25
C LEU A 4 42.21 12.22 -10.72
N LEU A 5 43.20 11.60 -10.08
CA LEU A 5 43.33 11.60 -8.61
C LEU A 5 43.65 13.00 -8.08
N ALA A 6 44.46 13.78 -8.81
CA ALA A 6 44.78 15.15 -8.43
C ALA A 6 43.55 16.07 -8.53
N GLU A 7 42.76 15.96 -9.60
CA GLU A 7 41.50 16.71 -9.75
C GLU A 7 40.47 16.34 -8.69
N LEU A 8 40.32 15.05 -8.37
CA LEU A 8 39.39 14.61 -7.34
C LEU A 8 39.80 15.11 -5.95
N SER A 9 41.10 15.17 -5.65
CA SER A 9 41.62 15.72 -4.39
C SER A 9 41.52 17.25 -4.28
N ALA A 10 41.38 17.95 -5.41
CA ALA A 10 41.22 19.39 -5.47
C ALA A 10 39.74 19.82 -5.48
N ASP A 11 38.81 18.87 -5.60
CA ASP A 11 37.38 19.14 -5.57
C ASP A 11 36.96 19.55 -4.14
N PRO A 12 36.43 20.76 -3.94
CA PRO A 12 36.00 21.23 -2.63
C PRO A 12 34.93 20.32 -2.00
N ALA A 13 34.12 19.63 -2.81
CA ALA A 13 33.15 18.66 -2.30
C ALA A 13 33.84 17.41 -1.73
N THR A 14 34.90 16.94 -2.39
CA THR A 14 35.71 15.82 -1.91
C THR A 14 36.50 16.21 -0.67
N MET A 15 37.06 17.43 -0.64
CA MET A 15 37.77 17.96 0.52
C MET A 15 36.85 18.15 1.73
N MET A 16 35.61 18.60 1.53
CA MET A 16 34.60 18.72 2.59
C MET A 16 34.17 17.35 3.13
N LEU A 17 34.04 16.33 2.26
CA LEU A 17 33.74 14.94 2.66
C LEU A 17 34.89 14.30 3.46
N LEU A 18 36.14 14.58 3.08
CA LEU A 18 37.32 14.09 3.82
C LEU A 18 37.55 14.87 5.13
N ALA A 19 37.26 16.17 5.16
CA ALA A 19 37.51 17.01 6.33
C ALA A 19 36.60 16.72 7.53
N ASP A 20 35.44 16.09 7.32
CA ASP A 20 34.49 15.70 8.38
C ASP A 20 34.79 14.31 8.99
N SER A 21 35.83 13.60 8.50
CA SER A 21 36.10 12.21 8.87
C SER A 21 37.02 12.06 10.10
N ASP A 22 36.55 12.49 11.28
CA ASP A 22 37.18 12.12 12.57
C ASP A 22 36.84 10.67 12.98
N SER A 23 35.83 10.07 12.34
CA SER A 23 35.50 8.65 12.46
C SER A 23 35.93 7.93 11.18
N GLY A 24 36.85 6.97 11.28
CA GLY A 24 37.51 6.30 10.14
C GLY A 24 36.59 5.59 9.13
N ALA A 25 36.79 4.30 8.86
CA ALA A 25 36.02 3.58 7.82
C ALA A 25 34.49 3.68 7.97
N GLY A 26 33.99 3.95 9.19
CA GLY A 26 32.57 4.19 9.46
C GLY A 26 32.02 5.49 8.87
N GLY A 27 32.76 6.61 8.90
CA GLY A 27 32.27 7.90 8.43
C GLY A 27 32.06 7.92 6.91
N ILE A 28 33.00 7.35 6.17
CA ILE A 28 32.92 7.25 4.70
C ILE A 28 31.83 6.26 4.27
N ALA A 29 31.51 5.24 5.08
CA ALA A 29 30.46 4.27 4.74
C ALA A 29 29.04 4.85 4.79
N ILE A 30 28.80 5.89 5.61
CA ILE A 30 27.46 6.49 5.79
C ILE A 30 26.84 6.98 4.48
N PRO A 31 27.45 7.83 3.64
CA PRO A 31 26.83 8.31 2.40
C PRO A 31 26.51 7.17 1.41
N PHE A 32 27.37 6.16 1.33
CA PHE A 32 27.17 5.01 0.44
C PHE A 32 26.03 4.09 0.89
N LEU A 33 25.70 4.07 2.18
CA LEU A 33 24.53 3.35 2.69
C LEU A 33 23.27 4.24 2.66
N ALA A 34 23.41 5.49 3.10
CA ALA A 34 22.31 6.43 3.21
C ALA A 34 21.68 6.75 1.85
N GLY A 35 22.48 6.99 0.80
CA GLY A 35 21.95 7.29 -0.53
C GLY A 35 21.02 6.20 -1.08
N PRO A 36 21.50 4.96 -1.25
CA PRO A 36 20.67 3.84 -1.70
C PRO A 36 19.52 3.52 -0.74
N ALA A 37 19.71 3.64 0.58
CA ALA A 37 18.65 3.38 1.55
C ALA A 37 17.51 4.40 1.43
N VAL A 38 17.82 5.70 1.32
CA VAL A 38 16.84 6.77 1.11
C VAL A 38 16.12 6.57 -0.22
N PHE A 39 16.86 6.27 -1.29
CA PHE A 39 16.26 5.98 -2.60
C PHE A 39 15.26 4.82 -2.53
N ALA A 40 15.66 3.69 -1.93
CA ALA A 40 14.81 2.52 -1.79
C ALA A 40 13.57 2.79 -0.93
N ALA A 41 13.72 3.55 0.16
CA ALA A 41 12.61 3.92 1.03
C ALA A 41 11.60 4.82 0.32
N VAL A 42 12.06 5.87 -0.39
CA VAL A 42 11.19 6.80 -1.12
C VAL A 42 10.49 6.09 -2.28
N TYR A 43 11.25 5.38 -3.13
CA TYR A 43 10.68 4.66 -4.26
C TYR A 43 9.70 3.58 -3.79
N GLY A 44 10.07 2.80 -2.76
CA GLY A 44 9.22 1.76 -2.19
C GLY A 44 7.94 2.31 -1.56
N GLY A 45 8.02 3.47 -0.90
CA GLY A 45 6.85 4.18 -0.34
C GLY A 45 5.88 4.62 -1.43
N ILE A 46 6.37 5.30 -2.48
CA ILE A 46 5.57 5.71 -3.64
C ILE A 46 4.97 4.48 -4.33
N TYR A 47 5.81 3.45 -4.56
CA TYR A 47 5.38 2.22 -5.20
C TYR A 47 4.25 1.56 -4.42
N ARG A 48 4.39 1.35 -3.10
CA ARG A 48 3.32 0.78 -2.26
C ARG A 48 2.07 1.67 -2.24
N TYR A 49 2.24 2.98 -2.14
CA TYR A 49 1.12 3.93 -2.15
C TYR A 49 0.25 3.81 -3.41
N TYR A 50 0.86 3.66 -4.59
CA TYR A 50 0.13 3.55 -5.85
C TYR A 50 -0.24 2.11 -6.23
N ARG A 51 0.60 1.12 -5.93
CA ARG A 51 0.33 -0.28 -6.27
C ARG A 51 -0.60 -0.97 -5.30
N ASN A 52 -0.81 -0.41 -4.11
CA ASN A 52 -1.70 -0.97 -3.09
C ASN A 52 -1.48 -2.49 -2.87
N THR A 53 -0.26 -2.98 -3.09
CA THR A 53 0.06 -4.43 -2.99
C THR A 53 -0.13 -4.91 -1.56
N ASP A 54 0.05 -4.03 -0.58
CA ASP A 54 -0.11 -4.23 0.85
C ASP A 54 -1.57 -4.14 1.34
N LYS A 55 -2.51 -3.68 0.51
CA LYS A 55 -3.89 -3.38 0.93
C LYS A 55 -4.95 -4.38 0.45
N ARG A 56 -4.54 -5.49 -0.15
CA ARG A 56 -5.47 -6.45 -0.82
C ARG A 56 -5.79 -7.72 -0.03
N HIS A 57 -5.87 -7.73 1.30
CA HIS A 57 -6.18 -9.00 2.01
C HIS A 57 -7.14 -8.89 3.20
N HIS A 58 -7.92 -7.81 3.31
CA HIS A 58 -8.83 -7.68 4.46
C HIS A 58 -10.11 -8.53 4.37
N PHE A 59 -10.40 -9.10 3.19
CA PHE A 59 -11.62 -9.89 2.94
C PHE A 59 -11.35 -11.37 2.63
N GLU A 60 -10.09 -11.79 2.53
CA GLU A 60 -9.76 -13.18 2.14
C GLU A 60 -9.75 -14.17 3.31
N ARG A 61 -9.78 -13.70 4.57
CA ARG A 61 -9.68 -14.58 5.74
C ARG A 61 -10.96 -14.84 6.53
N ASP A 62 -12.04 -14.09 6.30
CA ASP A 62 -13.21 -14.12 7.21
C ASP A 62 -14.53 -14.52 6.53
N THR A 63 -14.50 -15.30 5.45
CA THR A 63 -15.74 -15.85 4.90
C THR A 63 -15.71 -17.37 4.98
N GLU A 64 -16.08 -17.89 6.15
CA GLU A 64 -16.51 -19.29 6.25
C GLU A 64 -17.78 -19.46 5.41
N VAL A 65 -17.62 -20.06 4.22
CA VAL A 65 -18.76 -20.40 3.35
C VAL A 65 -19.37 -21.70 3.85
N ALA A 66 -20.19 -21.60 4.90
CA ALA A 66 -21.00 -22.71 5.34
C ALA A 66 -22.21 -22.87 4.41
N VAL A 67 -22.25 -23.96 3.63
CA VAL A 67 -23.43 -24.33 2.84
C VAL A 67 -24.46 -24.95 3.78
N GLY A 68 -25.40 -24.13 4.24
CA GLY A 68 -26.59 -24.63 4.94
C GLY A 68 -27.46 -25.47 4.01
N ASN A 69 -28.15 -26.48 4.54
CA ASN A 69 -29.13 -27.24 3.78
C ASN A 69 -30.35 -26.34 3.50
N LEU A 70 -30.33 -25.62 2.37
CA LEU A 70 -31.38 -24.68 1.93
C LEU A 70 -32.66 -25.39 1.44
N ARG A 71 -33.14 -26.39 2.17
CA ARG A 71 -34.45 -27.04 1.94
C ARG A 71 -35.62 -26.17 2.42
N SER A 72 -35.46 -24.86 2.42
CA SER A 72 -36.55 -23.93 2.67
C SER A 72 -37.15 -23.50 1.34
N GLY A 73 -38.47 -23.60 1.20
CA GLY A 73 -39.16 -23.09 0.03
C GLY A 73 -38.96 -21.58 -0.09
N ASP A 74 -38.65 -21.11 -1.30
CA ASP A 74 -38.62 -19.68 -1.59
C ASP A 74 -40.05 -19.12 -1.53
N ARG A 75 -40.28 -18.17 -0.63
CA ARG A 75 -41.58 -17.50 -0.47
C ARG A 75 -41.44 -16.07 -0.97
N LYS A 76 -42.08 -15.77 -2.11
CA LYS A 76 -42.18 -14.40 -2.64
C LYS A 76 -42.85 -13.51 -1.59
N VAL A 77 -42.08 -12.57 -1.02
CA VAL A 77 -42.54 -11.63 0.02
C VAL A 77 -43.17 -10.37 -0.54
N GLY A 78 -42.87 -10.03 -1.81
CA GLY A 78 -43.46 -8.85 -2.44
C GLY A 78 -42.86 -8.53 -3.80
N GLU A 79 -43.37 -7.46 -4.40
CA GLU A 79 -42.90 -6.90 -5.66
C GLU A 79 -42.99 -5.38 -5.57
N ASN A 80 -41.95 -4.68 -6.04
CA ASN A 80 -41.91 -3.22 -6.03
C ASN A 80 -41.76 -2.71 -7.47
N ASN A 81 -42.89 -2.28 -8.03
CA ASN A 81 -42.98 -1.78 -9.39
C ASN A 81 -43.04 -0.25 -9.42
N ARG A 82 -42.57 0.34 -10.52
CA ARG A 82 -42.55 1.81 -10.78
C ARG A 82 -41.62 2.61 -9.85
N GLN A 83 -40.47 2.05 -9.46
CA GLN A 83 -39.45 2.85 -8.79
C GLN A 83 -38.95 3.97 -9.72
N GLN A 84 -39.01 5.21 -9.23
CA GLN A 84 -38.40 6.37 -9.90
C GLN A 84 -36.98 6.66 -9.39
N ASN A 85 -36.58 5.99 -8.31
CA ASN A 85 -35.24 6.15 -7.76
C ASN A 85 -34.21 5.50 -8.67
N ARG A 86 -33.14 6.24 -8.96
CA ARG A 86 -31.99 5.74 -9.71
C ARG A 86 -31.14 4.73 -8.93
N ARG A 87 -31.29 4.68 -7.61
CA ARG A 87 -30.52 3.80 -6.73
C ARG A 87 -31.44 3.11 -5.74
N MET A 88 -31.08 1.87 -5.41
CA MET A 88 -31.75 1.13 -4.34
C MET A 88 -31.41 1.76 -2.98
N ARG A 89 -32.33 1.64 -2.03
CA ARG A 89 -32.05 1.96 -0.63
C ARG A 89 -30.96 1.00 -0.15
N ASP A 90 -29.95 1.54 0.53
CA ASP A 90 -28.76 0.81 0.98
C ASP A 90 -27.86 0.28 -0.15
N ASP A 91 -27.90 0.90 -1.34
CA ASP A 91 -26.92 0.66 -2.41
C ASP A 91 -25.48 0.88 -1.91
N ASN A 92 -24.63 -0.12 -2.09
CA ASN A 92 -23.24 -0.12 -1.64
C ASN A 92 -22.22 0.26 -2.72
N SER A 93 -22.67 0.73 -3.88
CA SER A 93 -21.80 0.97 -5.04
C SER A 93 -20.68 2.00 -4.79
N THR A 94 -20.86 2.95 -3.88
CA THR A 94 -19.86 3.98 -3.54
C THR A 94 -19.07 3.69 -2.27
N ASP A 95 -19.45 2.69 -1.48
CA ASP A 95 -18.82 2.35 -0.20
C ASP A 95 -18.54 0.83 -0.11
N HIS A 96 -17.85 0.29 -1.12
CA HIS A 96 -17.63 -1.15 -1.31
C HIS A 96 -16.99 -1.90 -0.12
N LEU A 97 -16.48 -1.21 0.89
CA LEU A 97 -15.93 -1.79 2.12
C LEU A 97 -17.01 -2.02 3.20
N ARG A 98 -18.18 -1.40 3.08
CA ARG A 98 -19.30 -1.60 4.00
C ARG A 98 -19.81 -3.04 3.86
N ARG A 99 -19.66 -3.83 4.92
CA ARG A 99 -20.11 -5.22 4.96
C ARG A 99 -21.65 -5.30 4.91
N VAL A 100 -22.17 -6.18 4.05
CA VAL A 100 -23.60 -6.51 4.04
C VAL A 100 -23.94 -7.20 5.36
N ARG A 101 -24.91 -6.66 6.10
CA ARG A 101 -25.38 -7.27 7.35
C ARG A 101 -26.26 -8.46 7.01
N ARG A 102 -26.10 -9.57 7.74
CA ARG A 102 -27.02 -10.71 7.64
C ARG A 102 -28.42 -10.24 8.02
N ILE A 103 -29.37 -10.46 7.13
CA ILE A 103 -30.79 -10.30 7.45
C ILE A 103 -31.16 -11.51 8.31
N ALA A 104 -31.61 -11.28 9.54
CA ALA A 104 -32.25 -12.32 10.33
C ALA A 104 -33.59 -12.63 9.68
N VAL A 105 -33.77 -13.88 9.27
CA VAL A 105 -35.05 -14.39 8.77
C VAL A 105 -35.56 -15.31 9.88
N ASP A 106 -36.61 -14.87 10.57
CA ASP A 106 -37.39 -15.68 11.51
C ASP A 106 -38.36 -16.60 10.76
#